data_AF-A0A9Q8SZ44-F1
#
_entry.id   AF-A0A9Q8SZ44-F1
#
_cell.length_a   1.000
_cell.length_b   1.000
_cell.length_c   1.000
_cell.angle_alpha   90.00
_cell.angle_beta   90.00
_cell.angle_gamma   90.00
#
_symmetry.space_group_name_H-M   'P 1'
#
loop_
_entity.id
_entity.type
_entity.pdbx_description
1 polymer ?
#
loop_
_entity_poly.entity_id
_entity_poly.type
_entity_poly.pdbx_seq_one_letter_code
_entity_poly.pdbx_strand_id
1 'polypeptide(L)'
;MAPISQLLPPVASLSGVGLLALGSVALLYIISRLFLSIPYPKGIPLIGEPDGATRFSIRTYLRFYTDCQGLFREAYDNYTKKGKPVIIPGIGFRHEVIMPTSSMRWVQTQPESQLDPSTAFAEVDQVHWALGHDRYVVDAWQGHLVKTEMNAILENICAAMNEELGTAFDKWFGTNPEWKEIDLFESLKMVVAQAASRFTIGPGLGLYRYPPYRRLHRDIKLTESRS
;
A
#
# COMPACT_ATOMS: atom_id res chain seq x y z
N MET A 1 -52.11 9.48 -26.79
CA MET A 1 -50.69 9.35 -26.41
C MET A 1 -50.49 10.19 -25.16
N ALA A 2 -50.41 9.57 -23.98
CA ALA A 2 -50.25 10.30 -22.72
C ALA A 2 -48.84 10.90 -22.62
N PRO A 3 -48.68 12.13 -22.12
CA PRO A 3 -47.39 12.78 -22.02
C PRO A 3 -46.51 12.07 -20.97
N ILE A 4 -45.24 11.84 -21.32
CA ILE A 4 -44.24 11.12 -20.51
C ILE A 4 -44.09 11.74 -19.10
N SER A 5 -44.45 13.01 -18.94
CA SER A 5 -44.48 13.73 -17.67
C SER A 5 -45.47 13.16 -16.63
N GLN A 6 -46.43 12.30 -17.02
CA GLN A 6 -47.37 11.64 -16.10
C GLN A 6 -46.87 10.28 -15.58
N LEU A 7 -45.78 9.74 -16.13
CA LEU A 7 -45.23 8.44 -15.71
C LEU A 7 -44.15 8.56 -14.63
N LEU A 8 -43.60 9.75 -14.40
CA LEU A 8 -42.51 9.96 -13.46
C LEU A 8 -43.04 10.62 -12.18
N PRO A 9 -42.71 10.06 -11.00
CA PRO A 9 -43.12 10.66 -9.73
C PRO A 9 -42.53 12.08 -9.59
N PRO A 10 -43.24 13.01 -8.94
CA PRO A 10 -42.76 14.37 -8.72
C PRO A 10 -41.39 14.35 -8.03
N VAL A 11 -40.46 15.21 -8.48
CA VAL A 11 -39.09 15.26 -7.95
C VAL A 11 -39.04 15.58 -6.43
N ALA A 12 -40.11 16.16 -5.89
CA ALA A 12 -40.27 16.45 -4.47
C ALA A 12 -40.78 15.26 -3.62
N SER A 13 -41.13 14.12 -4.23
CA SER A 13 -41.52 12.92 -3.49
C SER A 13 -40.30 12.04 -3.17
N LEU A 14 -40.35 11.28 -2.08
CA LEU A 14 -39.30 10.30 -1.71
C LEU A 14 -38.99 9.33 -2.85
N SER A 15 -40.02 8.93 -3.62
CA SER A 15 -39.90 8.06 -4.79
C SER A 15 -39.20 8.74 -5.97
N GLY A 16 -39.42 10.03 -6.21
CA GLY A 16 -38.72 10.82 -7.24
C GLY A 16 -37.25 11.03 -6.91
N VAL A 17 -36.94 11.36 -5.65
CA VAL A 17 -35.56 11.46 -5.15
C VAL A 17 -34.82 10.12 -5.26
N GLY A 18 -35.48 9.01 -4.89
CA GLY A 18 -34.91 7.67 -5.00
C GLY A 18 -34.59 7.27 -6.44
N LEU A 19 -35.48 7.59 -7.39
CA LEU A 19 -35.26 7.34 -8.83
C LEU A 19 -34.10 8.15 -9.40
N LEU A 20 -33.98 9.42 -9.01
CA LEU A 20 -32.85 10.25 -9.43
C LEU A 20 -31.53 9.78 -8.84
N ALA A 21 -31.52 9.36 -7.57
CA ALA A 21 -30.34 8.79 -6.93
C ALA A 21 -29.91 7.48 -7.63
N LEU A 22 -30.84 6.55 -7.88
CA LEU A 22 -30.56 5.31 -8.59
C LEU A 22 -30.12 5.55 -10.04
N GLY A 23 -30.76 6.48 -10.73
CA GLY A 23 -30.37 6.87 -12.10
C GLY A 23 -28.97 7.47 -12.14
N SER A 24 -28.62 8.31 -11.17
CA SER A 24 -27.28 8.91 -11.05
C SER A 24 -26.23 7.84 -10.73
N VAL A 25 -26.52 6.92 -9.81
CA VAL A 25 -25.64 5.78 -9.50
C VAL A 25 -25.45 4.87 -10.71
N ALA A 26 -26.52 4.56 -11.44
CA ALA A 26 -26.44 3.76 -12.67
C ALA A 26 -25.61 4.46 -13.74
N LEU A 27 -25.77 5.78 -13.91
CA LEU A 27 -25.00 6.58 -14.84
C LEU A 27 -23.51 6.61 -14.45
N LEU A 28 -23.19 6.86 -13.19
CA LEU A 28 -21.82 6.81 -12.67
C LEU A 28 -21.21 5.42 -12.83
N TYR A 29 -21.98 4.36 -12.58
CA TYR A 29 -21.56 2.98 -12.80
C TYR A 29 -21.24 2.70 -14.28
N ILE A 30 -22.09 3.18 -15.20
CA ILE A 30 -21.88 3.03 -16.64
C ILE A 30 -20.65 3.82 -17.09
N ILE A 31 -20.48 5.06 -16.64
CA ILE A 31 -19.31 5.89 -16.96
C ILE A 31 -18.04 5.22 -16.42
N SER A 32 -18.04 4.77 -15.17
CA SER A 32 -16.94 4.02 -14.58
C SER A 32 -16.64 2.75 -15.37
N ARG A 33 -17.66 2.04 -15.82
CA ARG A 33 -17.52 0.82 -16.64
C ARG A 33 -16.92 1.07 -18.02
N LEU A 34 -17.35 2.13 -18.69
CA LEU A 34 -16.96 2.41 -20.06
C LEU A 34 -15.61 3.12 -20.17
N PHE A 35 -15.29 4.00 -19.21
CA PHE A 35 -14.13 4.89 -19.30
C PHE A 35 -13.03 4.59 -18.27
N LEU A 36 -13.36 4.00 -17.12
CA LEU A 36 -12.41 3.85 -16.00
C LEU A 36 -12.07 2.40 -15.64
N SER A 37 -12.80 1.42 -16.18
CA SER A 37 -12.57 0.01 -15.86
C SER A 37 -11.46 -0.57 -16.72
N ILE A 38 -10.37 -0.98 -16.07
CA ILE A 38 -9.30 -1.76 -16.70
C ILE A 38 -9.85 -3.16 -17.02
N PRO A 39 -9.82 -3.61 -18.29
CA PRO A 39 -10.33 -4.92 -18.66
C PRO A 39 -9.46 -6.03 -18.07
N TYR A 40 -10.10 -7.14 -17.69
CA TYR A 40 -9.37 -8.32 -17.23
C TYR A 40 -8.50 -8.90 -18.37
N PRO A 41 -7.24 -9.26 -18.08
CA PRO A 41 -6.41 -10.03 -19.00
C PRO A 41 -7.13 -11.30 -19.46
N LYS A 42 -7.20 -11.52 -20.77
CA LYS A 42 -7.85 -12.70 -21.34
C LYS A 42 -6.99 -13.94 -21.06
N GLY A 43 -7.64 -15.03 -20.66
CA GLY A 43 -6.99 -16.34 -20.50
C GLY A 43 -6.22 -16.53 -19.19
N ILE A 44 -6.28 -15.57 -18.26
CA ILE A 44 -5.73 -15.74 -16.91
C ILE A 44 -6.86 -16.09 -15.94
N PRO A 45 -6.72 -17.15 -15.12
CA PRO A 45 -7.73 -17.53 -14.15
C PRO A 45 -7.88 -16.48 -13.04
N LEU A 46 -9.08 -16.37 -12.49
CA LEU A 46 -9.40 -15.55 -11.34
C LEU A 46 -9.35 -16.40 -10.08
N ILE A 47 -8.64 -15.96 -9.05
CA ILE A 47 -8.53 -16.69 -7.78
C ILE A 47 -9.91 -16.91 -7.14
N GLY A 48 -10.16 -18.09 -6.58
CA GLY A 48 -11.42 -18.41 -5.90
C GLY A 48 -12.66 -18.48 -6.80
N GLU A 49 -12.52 -18.35 -8.11
CA GLU A 49 -13.60 -18.42 -9.10
C GLU A 49 -13.49 -19.69 -9.96
N PRO A 50 -14.59 -20.16 -10.57
CA PRO A 50 -14.54 -21.30 -11.48
C PRO A 50 -13.76 -20.99 -12.76
N ASP A 51 -13.22 -22.03 -13.40
CA ASP A 51 -12.52 -21.90 -14.69
C ASP A 51 -13.42 -21.24 -15.74
N GLY A 52 -12.88 -20.21 -16.41
CA GLY A 52 -13.63 -19.44 -17.41
C GLY A 52 -14.49 -18.31 -16.84
N ALA A 53 -14.47 -18.08 -15.52
CA ALA A 53 -15.05 -16.87 -14.95
C ALA A 53 -14.47 -15.61 -15.62
N THR A 54 -15.33 -14.60 -15.80
CA THR A 54 -14.93 -13.33 -16.44
C THR A 54 -14.80 -12.19 -15.43
N ARG A 55 -15.24 -12.39 -14.19
CA ARG A 55 -15.31 -11.38 -13.12
C ARG A 55 -15.23 -12.04 -11.75
N PHE A 56 -14.73 -11.28 -10.78
CA PHE A 56 -14.78 -11.68 -9.36
C PHE A 56 -16.19 -11.55 -8.79
N SER A 57 -16.57 -12.54 -7.99
CA SER A 57 -17.75 -12.46 -7.14
C SER A 57 -17.52 -11.51 -5.96
N ILE A 58 -18.61 -10.95 -5.42
CA ILE A 58 -18.57 -10.12 -4.20
C ILE A 58 -17.99 -10.93 -3.04
N ARG A 59 -18.24 -12.25 -3.00
CA ARG A 59 -17.68 -13.14 -1.99
C ARG A 59 -16.16 -13.16 -2.02
N THR A 60 -15.55 -13.21 -3.20
CA THR A 60 -14.09 -13.20 -3.36
C THR A 60 -13.50 -11.85 -2.96
N TYR A 61 -14.17 -10.74 -3.27
CA TYR A 61 -13.79 -9.42 -2.75
C TYR A 61 -13.86 -9.33 -1.23
N LEU A 62 -14.92 -9.84 -0.60
CA LEU A 62 -15.00 -9.89 0.85
C LEU A 62 -13.88 -10.76 1.44
N ARG A 63 -13.56 -11.87 0.78
CA ARG A 63 -12.46 -12.76 1.19
C ARG A 63 -11.11 -12.08 1.16
N PHE A 64 -10.88 -11.14 0.25
CA PHE A 64 -9.67 -10.31 0.25
C PHE A 64 -9.52 -9.51 1.55
N TYR A 65 -10.60 -8.96 2.09
CA TYR A 65 -10.56 -8.18 3.33
C TYR A 65 -10.58 -9.05 4.60
N THR A 66 -11.28 -10.19 4.57
CA THR A 66 -11.43 -11.04 5.76
C THR A 66 -10.37 -12.14 5.89
N ASP A 67 -9.87 -12.66 4.77
CA ASP A 67 -8.90 -13.77 4.70
C ASP A 67 -7.93 -13.58 3.52
N CYS A 68 -7.18 -12.47 3.58
CA CYS A 68 -6.16 -12.16 2.59
C CYS A 68 -5.08 -13.26 2.54
N GLN A 69 -4.63 -13.73 3.71
CA GLN A 69 -3.56 -14.74 3.79
C GLN A 69 -3.96 -16.06 3.11
N GLY A 70 -5.18 -16.55 3.35
CA GLY A 70 -5.69 -17.76 2.69
C GLY A 70 -5.80 -17.58 1.17
N LEU A 71 -6.26 -16.41 0.72
CA LEU A 71 -6.36 -16.07 -0.70
C LEU A 71 -5.01 -16.10 -1.42
N PHE A 72 -3.97 -15.47 -0.84
CA PHE A 72 -2.62 -15.48 -1.41
C PHE A 72 -1.96 -16.86 -1.34
N ARG A 73 -2.22 -17.64 -0.29
CA ARG A 73 -1.74 -19.04 -0.20
C ARG A 73 -2.36 -19.91 -1.29
N GLU A 74 -3.66 -19.78 -1.54
CA GLU A 74 -4.34 -20.48 -2.63
C GLU A 74 -3.73 -20.10 -3.99
N ALA A 75 -3.48 -18.81 -4.22
CA ALA A 75 -2.85 -18.32 -5.44
C ALA A 75 -1.43 -18.90 -5.62
N TYR A 76 -0.70 -19.05 -4.52
CA TYR A 76 0.62 -19.66 -4.54
C TYR A 76 0.56 -21.16 -4.90
N ASP A 77 -0.18 -21.94 -4.12
CA ASP A 77 -0.17 -23.40 -4.22
C ASP A 77 -0.84 -23.90 -5.51
N ASN A 78 -1.92 -23.25 -5.94
CA ASN A 78 -2.70 -23.72 -7.09
C ASN A 78 -2.20 -23.20 -8.43
N TYR A 79 -1.55 -22.03 -8.47
CA TYR A 79 -1.21 -21.35 -9.72
C TYR A 79 0.28 -21.03 -9.85
N THR A 80 0.82 -20.11 -9.05
CA THR A 80 2.16 -19.54 -9.30
C THR A 80 3.28 -20.55 -9.11
N LYS A 81 3.17 -21.44 -8.11
CA LYS A 81 4.10 -22.57 -7.92
C LYS A 81 4.12 -23.54 -9.11
N LYS A 82 3.02 -23.62 -9.86
CA LYS A 82 2.87 -24.44 -11.07
C LYS A 82 3.23 -23.67 -12.35
N GLY A 83 3.81 -22.48 -12.24
CA GLY A 83 4.20 -21.66 -13.38
C GLY A 83 3.03 -20.99 -14.09
N LYS A 84 1.86 -20.87 -13.45
CA LYS A 84 0.67 -20.22 -14.04
C LYS A 84 0.42 -18.86 -13.40
N PRO A 85 0.14 -17.80 -14.20
CA PRO A 85 -0.32 -16.54 -13.65
C PRO A 85 -1.75 -16.66 -13.13
N VAL A 86 -2.12 -15.79 -12.18
CA VAL A 86 -3.46 -15.72 -11.61
C VAL A 86 -3.82 -14.27 -11.27
N ILE A 87 -5.09 -13.91 -11.42
CA ILE A 87 -5.60 -12.59 -11.04
C ILE A 87 -6.13 -12.65 -9.61
N ILE A 88 -5.82 -11.65 -8.80
CA ILE A 88 -6.35 -11.45 -7.44
C ILE A 88 -7.06 -10.10 -7.35
N PRO A 89 -8.18 -9.99 -6.61
CA PRO A 89 -8.74 -8.68 -6.27
C PRO A 89 -7.73 -7.87 -5.44
N GLY A 90 -7.54 -6.61 -5.78
CA GLY A 90 -6.72 -5.65 -5.02
C GLY A 90 -7.56 -4.66 -4.23
N ILE A 91 -6.88 -3.78 -3.51
CA ILE A 91 -7.51 -2.69 -2.76
C ILE A 91 -8.28 -1.78 -3.73
N GLY A 92 -9.48 -1.35 -3.33
CA GLY A 92 -10.28 -0.42 -4.13
C GLY A 92 -10.84 -0.99 -5.44
N PHE A 93 -11.13 -2.29 -5.49
CA PHE A 93 -11.65 -3.00 -6.68
C PHE A 93 -10.67 -3.01 -7.87
N ARG A 94 -9.37 -2.85 -7.59
CA ARG A 94 -8.31 -3.09 -8.56
C ARG A 94 -8.15 -4.58 -8.81
N HIS A 95 -7.47 -4.91 -9.89
CA HIS A 95 -7.14 -6.29 -10.24
C HIS A 95 -5.64 -6.39 -10.38
N GLU A 96 -5.04 -7.28 -9.61
CA GLU A 96 -3.59 -7.50 -9.62
C GLU A 96 -3.32 -8.85 -10.27
N VAL A 97 -2.32 -8.89 -11.15
CA VAL A 97 -1.87 -10.14 -11.79
C VAL A 97 -0.64 -10.62 -11.04
N ILE A 98 -0.74 -11.79 -10.40
CA ILE A 98 0.41 -12.43 -9.80
C ILE A 98 1.07 -13.30 -10.85
N MET A 99 2.29 -12.89 -11.22
CA MET A 99 3.14 -13.63 -12.14
C MET A 99 3.87 -14.76 -11.41
N PRO A 100 4.03 -15.94 -12.05
CA PRO A 100 4.83 -17.01 -11.49
C PRO A 100 6.31 -16.64 -11.51
N THR A 101 7.10 -17.22 -10.60
CA THR A 101 8.55 -17.01 -10.52
C THR A 101 9.27 -17.41 -11.81
N SER A 102 8.74 -18.38 -12.56
CA SER A 102 9.25 -18.78 -13.88
C SER A 102 9.23 -17.63 -14.91
N SER A 103 8.36 -16.64 -14.73
CA SER A 103 8.25 -15.47 -15.63
C SER A 103 9.11 -14.28 -15.19
N MET A 104 9.85 -14.38 -14.07
CA MET A 104 10.62 -13.27 -13.52
C MET A 104 11.61 -12.67 -14.52
N ARG A 105 12.29 -13.52 -15.31
CA ARG A 105 13.22 -13.06 -16.36
C ARG A 105 12.50 -12.24 -17.43
N TRP A 106 11.29 -12.64 -17.83
CA TRP A 106 10.50 -11.91 -18.80
C TRP A 106 10.06 -10.54 -18.24
N VAL A 107 9.59 -10.51 -16.98
CA VAL A 107 9.17 -9.28 -16.29
C VAL A 107 10.31 -8.26 -16.27
N GLN A 108 11.52 -8.67 -15.90
CA GLN A 108 12.70 -7.79 -15.82
C GLN A 108 13.18 -7.27 -17.18
N THR A 109 12.79 -7.91 -18.28
CA THR A 109 13.15 -7.47 -19.65
C THR A 109 12.12 -6.54 -20.28
N GLN A 110 10.98 -6.31 -19.63
CA GLN A 110 9.97 -5.42 -20.18
C GLN A 110 10.44 -3.96 -20.12
N PRO A 111 10.16 -3.16 -21.17
CA PRO A 111 10.40 -1.73 -21.11
C PRO A 111 9.45 -1.06 -20.10
N GLU A 112 9.86 0.07 -19.54
CA GLU A 112 9.05 0.87 -18.59
C GLU A 112 7.70 1.28 -19.19
N SER A 113 7.62 1.46 -20.52
CA SER A 113 6.35 1.73 -21.20
C SER A 113 5.30 0.61 -21.08
N GLN A 114 5.72 -0.60 -20.68
CA GLN A 114 4.85 -1.76 -20.49
C GLN A 114 4.71 -2.11 -19.00
N LEU A 115 5.82 -2.11 -18.26
CA LEU A 115 5.85 -2.37 -16.83
C LEU A 115 6.71 -1.32 -16.13
N ASP A 116 6.06 -0.36 -15.48
CA ASP A 116 6.71 0.67 -14.67
C ASP A 116 6.38 0.48 -13.18
N PRO A 117 7.30 -0.08 -12.38
CA PRO A 117 7.07 -0.25 -10.95
C PRO A 117 6.99 1.09 -10.21
N SER A 118 7.68 2.13 -10.67
CA SER A 118 7.71 3.44 -9.99
C SER A 118 6.37 4.14 -10.10
N THR A 119 5.75 4.13 -11.28
CA THR A 119 4.38 4.64 -11.45
C THR A 119 3.37 3.79 -10.71
N ALA A 120 3.53 2.46 -10.71
CA ALA A 120 2.65 1.57 -9.96
C ALA A 120 2.70 1.83 -8.45
N PHE A 121 3.89 2.03 -7.87
CA PHE A 121 4.02 2.41 -6.46
C PHE A 121 3.44 3.80 -6.17
N ALA A 122 3.71 4.79 -7.03
CA ALA A 122 3.12 6.13 -6.87
C ALA A 122 1.58 6.08 -6.83
N GLU A 123 0.99 5.22 -7.64
CA GLU A 123 -0.45 5.00 -7.67
C GLU A 123 -0.97 4.22 -6.46
N VAL A 124 -0.32 3.13 -6.05
CA VAL A 124 -0.76 2.32 -4.90
C VAL A 124 -0.64 3.12 -3.59
N ASP A 125 0.47 3.82 -3.39
CA ASP A 125 0.74 4.59 -2.18
C ASP A 125 0.09 5.98 -2.22
N GLN A 126 -0.60 6.32 -3.32
CA GLN A 126 -1.27 7.61 -3.54
C GLN A 126 -0.32 8.79 -3.27
N VAL A 127 0.91 8.68 -3.79
CA VAL A 127 2.03 9.59 -3.50
C VAL A 127 1.71 11.03 -3.84
N HIS A 128 1.00 11.27 -4.94
CA HIS A 128 0.50 12.60 -5.30
C HIS A 128 -0.23 13.29 -4.14
N TRP A 129 -1.10 12.55 -3.46
CA TRP A 129 -1.93 13.06 -2.38
C TRP A 129 -1.18 13.08 -1.05
N ALA A 130 -0.32 12.09 -0.81
CA ALA A 130 0.46 11.99 0.42
C ALA A 130 1.61 13.00 0.49
N LEU A 131 2.32 13.24 -0.62
CA LEU A 131 3.53 14.06 -0.69
C LEU A 131 3.38 15.32 -1.56
N GLY A 132 2.19 15.53 -2.14
CA GLY A 132 1.87 16.68 -3.00
C GLY A 132 2.39 16.59 -4.44
N HIS A 133 3.23 15.60 -4.76
CA HIS A 133 3.72 15.35 -6.13
C HIS A 133 4.36 13.97 -6.27
N ASP A 134 4.14 13.30 -7.41
CA ASP A 134 4.69 11.95 -7.69
C ASP A 134 6.21 11.89 -7.90
N ARG A 135 6.87 13.03 -8.14
CA ARG A 135 8.31 13.14 -8.42
C ARG A 135 9.18 12.55 -7.31
N TYR A 136 8.66 12.50 -6.09
CA TYR A 136 9.41 11.99 -4.95
C TYR A 136 9.58 10.46 -4.99
N VAL A 137 8.78 9.75 -5.79
CA VAL A 137 8.85 8.29 -5.97
C VAL A 137 9.20 7.92 -7.41
N VAL A 138 8.65 8.63 -8.39
CA VAL A 138 8.85 8.32 -9.82
C VAL A 138 10.27 8.67 -10.29
N ASP A 139 10.88 9.71 -9.74
CA ASP A 139 12.22 10.12 -10.16
C ASP A 139 13.30 9.28 -9.45
N ALA A 140 14.17 8.64 -10.25
CA ALA A 140 15.22 7.76 -9.75
C ALA A 140 16.40 8.47 -9.04
N TRP A 141 16.28 9.76 -8.71
CA TRP A 141 17.40 10.55 -8.14
C TRP A 141 17.87 10.00 -6.79
N GLN A 142 16.98 9.46 -5.95
CA GLN A 142 17.34 8.88 -4.65
C GLN A 142 18.24 7.66 -4.82
N GLY A 143 17.88 6.76 -5.74
CA GLY A 143 18.70 5.59 -6.07
C GLY A 143 20.05 5.99 -6.66
N HIS A 144 20.08 7.03 -7.51
CA HIS A 144 21.32 7.55 -8.06
C HIS A 144 22.23 8.16 -6.98
N LEU A 145 21.65 8.94 -6.06
CA LEU A 145 22.37 9.54 -4.94
C LEU A 145 22.99 8.47 -4.03
N VAL A 146 22.22 7.45 -3.66
CA VAL A 146 22.75 6.33 -2.87
C VAL A 146 23.86 5.60 -3.64
N LYS A 147 23.69 5.35 -4.94
CA LYS A 147 24.69 4.65 -5.75
C LYS A 147 26.01 5.43 -5.88
N THR A 148 25.94 6.76 -5.95
CA THR A 148 27.09 7.63 -6.21
C THR A 148 27.79 8.08 -4.94
N GLU A 149 27.03 8.55 -3.96
CA GLU A 149 27.58 9.25 -2.79
C GLU A 149 27.71 8.37 -1.54
N MET A 150 26.91 7.29 -1.42
CA MET A 150 26.84 6.52 -0.16
C MET A 150 28.19 5.93 0.24
N ASN A 151 28.97 5.42 -0.72
CA ASN A 151 30.27 4.82 -0.43
C ASN A 151 31.27 5.83 0.15
N ALA A 152 31.21 7.10 -0.27
CA ALA A 152 32.13 8.13 0.21
C ALA A 152 31.86 8.55 1.66
N ILE A 153 30.63 8.40 2.14
CA ILE A 153 30.20 8.84 3.47
C ILE A 153 29.89 7.68 4.42
N LEU A 154 29.99 6.44 3.96
CA LEU A 154 29.55 5.25 4.70
C LEU A 154 30.23 5.12 6.07
N GLU A 155 31.54 5.34 6.14
CA GLU A 155 32.28 5.26 7.41
C GLU A 155 31.78 6.28 8.43
N ASN A 156 31.53 7.52 7.99
CA ASN A 156 30.99 8.57 8.84
C ASN A 156 29.56 8.24 9.31
N ILE A 157 28.74 7.68 8.42
CA ILE A 157 27.39 7.21 8.75
C ILE A 157 27.46 6.09 9.80
N CYS A 158 28.31 5.09 9.60
CA CYS A 158 28.46 3.97 10.53
C CYS A 158 28.91 4.44 11.91
N ALA A 159 29.89 5.36 11.98
CA ALA A 159 30.34 5.94 13.23
C ALA A 159 29.22 6.70 13.96
N ALA A 160 28.47 7.54 13.23
CA ALA A 160 27.34 8.28 13.78
C ALA A 160 26.18 7.38 14.24
N MET A 161 25.93 6.29 13.53
CA MET A 161 24.92 5.30 13.92
C MET A 161 25.35 4.50 15.15
N ASN A 162 26.63 4.15 15.29
CA ASN A 162 27.12 3.40 16.44
C ASN A 162 26.97 4.20 17.74
N GLU A 163 27.28 5.49 17.72
CA GLU A 163 27.03 6.41 18.85
C GLU A 163 25.54 6.45 19.24
N GLU A 164 24.66 6.57 18.24
CA GLU A 164 23.22 6.63 18.47
C GLU A 164 22.65 5.30 18.99
N LEU A 165 23.14 4.16 18.48
CA LEU A 165 22.74 2.84 18.93
C LEU A 165 23.09 2.64 20.40
N GLY A 166 24.31 2.98 20.82
CA GLY A 166 24.70 2.91 22.24
C GLY A 166 23.72 3.71 23.12
N THR A 167 23.46 4.96 22.73
CA THR A 167 22.50 5.83 23.43
C THR A 167 21.07 5.26 23.44
N ALA A 168 20.63 4.62 22.36
CA ALA A 168 19.31 4.03 22.24
C ALA A 168 19.18 2.78 23.11
N PHE A 169 20.18 1.90 23.12
CA PHE A 169 20.21 0.72 23.98
C PHE A 169 20.20 1.12 25.45
N ASP A 170 21.08 2.04 25.87
CA ASP A 170 21.12 2.53 27.25
C ASP A 170 19.76 3.08 27.72
N LYS A 171 19.05 3.74 26.81
CA LYS A 171 17.75 4.33 27.10
C LYS A 171 16.60 3.32 27.18
N TRP A 172 16.54 2.37 26.26
CA TRP A 172 15.40 1.45 26.14
C TRP A 172 15.59 0.15 26.92
N PHE A 173 16.82 -0.36 27.00
CA PHE A 173 17.16 -1.53 27.79
C PHE A 173 17.56 -1.16 29.22
N GLY A 174 17.99 0.08 29.43
CA GLY A 174 18.46 0.58 30.72
C GLY A 174 19.95 0.31 30.92
N THR A 175 20.56 1.08 31.82
CA THR A 175 21.98 0.96 32.19
C THR A 175 22.17 0.22 33.52
N ASN A 176 21.07 -0.22 34.15
CA ASN A 176 21.14 -0.88 35.44
C ASN A 176 21.66 -2.32 35.28
N PRO A 177 22.59 -2.77 36.15
CA PRO A 177 23.11 -4.13 36.10
C PRO A 177 22.12 -5.18 36.64
N GLU A 178 20.97 -4.75 37.17
CA GLU A 178 19.93 -5.65 37.68
C GLU A 178 19.05 -6.19 36.55
N TRP A 179 18.67 -7.47 36.66
CA TRP A 179 17.77 -8.09 35.70
C TRP A 179 16.38 -7.45 35.74
N LYS A 180 15.91 -7.03 34.57
CA LYS A 180 14.60 -6.45 34.38
C LYS A 180 13.91 -7.10 33.19
N GLU A 181 12.62 -7.39 33.36
CA GLU A 181 11.77 -7.81 32.26
C GLU A 181 11.44 -6.61 31.35
N ILE A 182 11.64 -6.78 30.04
CA ILE A 182 11.37 -5.76 29.03
C ILE A 182 10.56 -6.36 27.88
N ASP A 183 9.69 -5.55 27.28
CA ASP A 183 9.09 -5.88 26.00
C ASP A 183 10.15 -5.71 24.91
N LEU A 184 10.73 -6.83 24.45
CA LEU A 184 11.78 -6.83 23.46
C LEU A 184 11.33 -6.22 22.11
N PHE A 185 10.09 -6.47 21.71
CA PHE A 185 9.58 -6.01 20.42
C PHE A 185 9.40 -4.50 20.41
N GLU A 186 8.73 -3.94 21.42
CA GLU A 186 8.60 -2.49 21.54
C GLU A 186 9.97 -1.83 21.74
N SER A 187 10.84 -2.39 22.58
CA SER A 187 12.17 -1.81 22.83
C SER A 187 13.03 -1.77 21.58
N LEU A 188 13.15 -2.89 20.85
CA LEU A 188 13.92 -2.94 19.60
C LEU A 188 13.33 -2.04 18.52
N LYS A 189 12.00 -1.99 18.39
CA LYS A 189 11.34 -1.08 17.45
C LYS A 189 11.75 0.37 17.72
N MET A 190 11.82 0.76 18.99
CA MET A 190 12.24 2.12 19.36
C MET A 190 13.73 2.36 19.14
N VAL A 191 14.60 1.37 19.37
CA VAL A 191 16.03 1.45 19.02
C VAL A 191 16.21 1.67 17.52
N VAL A 192 15.55 0.84 16.69
CA VAL A 192 15.63 0.94 15.23
C VAL A 192 15.09 2.28 14.74
N ALA A 193 13.95 2.74 15.27
CA ALA A 193 13.39 4.04 14.89
C ALA A 193 14.34 5.21 15.21
N GLN A 194 15.02 5.14 16.36
CA GLN A 194 16.01 6.14 16.76
C GLN A 194 17.25 6.13 15.86
N ALA A 195 17.82 4.95 15.58
CA ALA A 195 18.95 4.80 14.67
C ALA A 195 18.61 5.22 13.22
N ALA A 196 17.45 4.83 12.71
CA ALA A 196 16.97 5.22 11.39
C ALA A 196 16.80 6.74 11.28
N SER A 197 16.30 7.40 12.33
CA SER A 197 16.18 8.86 12.37
C SER A 197 17.54 9.55 12.28
N ARG A 198 18.59 9.00 12.92
CA ARG A 198 19.95 9.52 12.84
C ARG A 198 20.53 9.40 11.43
N PHE A 199 20.21 8.31 10.73
CA PHE A 199 20.61 8.06 9.35
C PHE A 199 19.91 9.02 8.37
N THR A 200 18.59 9.19 8.48
CA THR A 200 17.80 9.94 7.48
C THR A 200 17.82 11.45 7.70
N ILE A 201 17.80 11.93 8.95
CA ILE A 201 17.66 13.36 9.27
C ILE A 201 18.98 13.97 9.76
N GLY A 202 19.97 13.14 10.13
CA GLY A 202 21.27 13.59 10.60
C GLY A 202 21.28 14.05 12.07
N PRO A 203 22.37 14.71 12.51
CA PRO A 203 22.56 15.10 13.90
C PRO A 203 21.63 16.27 14.27
N GLY A 204 21.01 16.21 15.44
CA GLY A 204 20.23 17.35 15.99
C GLY A 204 18.74 17.38 15.65
N LEU A 205 18.26 16.53 14.74
CA LEU A 205 16.83 16.40 14.42
C LEU A 205 16.25 15.00 14.69
N GLY A 206 17.02 14.10 15.29
CA GLY A 206 16.54 12.78 15.70
C GLY A 206 15.31 12.91 16.60
N LEU A 207 14.15 12.43 16.10
CA LEU A 207 12.82 12.58 16.69
C LEU A 207 12.74 12.12 18.17
N TYR A 208 13.68 11.27 18.59
CA TYR A 208 13.71 10.66 19.92
C TYR A 208 14.67 11.33 20.92
N ARG A 209 15.56 12.21 20.44
CA ARG A 209 16.44 13.06 21.28
C ARG A 209 15.73 14.36 21.70
N TYR A 210 14.80 14.87 20.89
CA TYR A 210 14.07 16.12 21.18
C TYR A 210 12.60 15.88 21.64
N PRO A 211 12.15 16.49 22.75
CA PRO A 211 10.82 16.29 23.33
C PRO A 211 9.59 16.59 22.43
N PRO A 212 9.57 17.61 21.55
CA PRO A 212 8.35 17.97 20.81
C PRO A 212 7.96 16.92 19.76
N TYR A 213 8.93 16.28 19.10
CA TYR A 213 8.66 15.28 18.05
C TYR A 213 8.20 13.92 18.58
N ARG A 214 8.51 13.61 19.84
CA ARG A 214 8.03 12.40 20.53
C ARG A 214 6.51 12.41 20.77
N ARG A 215 5.88 13.59 20.84
CA ARG A 215 4.43 13.72 21.02
C ARG A 215 3.67 13.30 19.76
N LEU A 216 4.14 13.73 18.58
CA LEU A 216 3.49 13.41 17.30
C LEU A 216 3.27 11.91 17.09
N HIS A 217 4.29 11.08 17.37
CA HIS A 217 4.16 9.61 17.25
C HIS A 217 3.24 8.99 18.32
N ARG A 218 3.21 9.56 19.53
CA ARG A 218 2.36 9.08 20.62
C ARG A 218 0.89 9.43 20.38
N ASP A 219 0.64 10.59 19.79
CA ASP A 219 -0.70 11.07 19.44
C ASP A 219 -1.29 10.28 18.26
N ILE A 220 -0.47 9.83 17.31
CA ILE A 220 -0.90 8.89 16.25
C ILE A 220 -1.36 7.56 16.85
N LYS A 221 -0.59 6.94 17.76
CA LYS A 221 -1.01 5.69 18.45
C LYS A 221 -2.31 5.85 19.25
N LEU A 222 -2.53 7.00 19.88
CA LEU A 222 -3.76 7.27 20.64
C LEU A 222 -4.99 7.49 19.76
N THR A 223 -4.78 7.85 18.49
CA THR A 223 -5.86 8.02 17.50
C THR A 223 -6.26 6.66 16.91
N GLU A 224 -5.29 5.77 16.64
CA GLU A 224 -5.56 4.38 16.19
C GLU A 224 -6.16 3.50 17.28
N SER A 225 -5.87 3.76 18.56
CA SER A 225 -6.47 3.03 19.70
C SER A 225 -7.94 3.41 19.96
N ARG A 226 -8.47 4.44 19.30
CA ARG A 226 -9.84 4.96 19.49
C ARG A 226 -10.77 4.75 18.30
N SER A 227 -10.30 4.10 17.23
CA SER A 227 -11.10 3.64 16.09
C SER A 227 -11.23 2.13 16.09
#